data_AF-A0A973DEF3-F1
#
_entry.id   AF-A0A973DEF3-F1
#
_cell.length_a   1.000
_cell.length_b   1.000
_cell.length_c   1.000
_cell.angle_alpha   90.00
_cell.angle_beta   90.00
_cell.angle_gamma   90.00
#
_symmetry.space_group_name_H-M   'P 1'
#
loop_
_entity.id
_entity.type
_entity.pdbx_description
1 polymer ?
#
loop_
_entity_poly.entity_id
_entity_poly.type
_entity_poly.pdbx_seq_one_letter_code
_entity_poly.pdbx_strand_id
1 'polypeptide(L)'
;MIKKNIITTSLALMGVVAVGSAHADEGQWQPHQLKQLQSEFDRVGIELPASQVADLNQYPLNAVVGLGYCSASFVSPKGLAVTNHHCAYGAIQNNSTPENNLIEKGFLAADLSKELPAGPQERLYVTEQVDDVTDRVLGNLAADLHGKERYEAIQANRKALISECESDPN
;
A
#
# COMPACT_ATOMS: atom_id res chain seq x y z
N MET A 1 27.94 53.41 7.93
CA MET A 1 26.74 52.73 7.39
C MET A 1 27.06 51.68 6.31
N ILE A 2 28.15 51.81 5.54
CA ILE A 2 28.49 50.89 4.43
C ILE A 2 28.91 49.47 4.89
N LYS A 3 29.64 49.34 6.02
CA LYS A 3 30.10 48.03 6.54
C LYS A 3 28.97 47.11 7.05
N LYS A 4 27.84 47.68 7.50
CA LYS A 4 26.69 46.91 8.02
C LYS A 4 25.92 46.21 6.88
N ASN A 5 25.86 46.83 5.71
CA ASN A 5 25.20 46.27 4.52
C ASN A 5 26.00 45.14 3.87
N ILE A 6 27.33 45.17 3.93
CA ILE A 6 28.20 44.11 3.38
C ILE A 6 28.08 42.83 4.22
N ILE A 7 27.99 42.94 5.55
CA ILE A 7 27.85 41.77 6.43
C ILE A 7 26.48 41.09 6.25
N THR A 8 25.40 41.86 6.05
CA THR A 8 24.07 41.29 5.79
C THR A 8 23.91 40.69 4.39
N THR A 9 24.60 41.23 3.36
CA THR A 9 24.60 40.59 2.02
C THR A 9 25.43 39.31 1.99
N SER A 10 26.56 39.27 2.70
CA SER A 10 27.39 38.05 2.78
C SER A 10 26.70 36.91 3.55
N LEU A 11 25.92 37.20 4.60
CA LEU A 11 25.16 36.18 5.32
C LEU A 11 24.01 35.58 4.48
N ALA A 12 23.33 36.42 3.67
CA ALA A 12 22.26 35.98 2.78
C ALA A 12 22.79 35.09 1.64
N LEU A 13 23.97 35.41 1.10
CA LEU A 13 24.59 34.60 0.03
C LEU A 13 25.09 33.25 0.55
N MET A 14 25.54 33.18 1.81
CA MET A 14 25.99 31.94 2.45
C MET A 14 24.84 31.00 2.83
N GLY A 15 23.64 31.54 3.07
CA GLY A 15 22.42 30.75 3.29
C GLY A 15 21.86 30.06 2.04
N VAL A 16 22.07 30.63 0.85
CA VAL A 16 21.61 30.04 -0.43
C VAL A 16 22.49 28.86 -0.87
N VAL A 17 23.78 28.88 -0.52
CA VAL A 17 24.73 27.79 -0.86
C VAL A 17 24.59 26.57 0.06
N ALA A 18 23.94 26.73 1.23
CA ALA A 18 23.75 25.66 2.21
C ALA A 18 22.47 24.83 2.02
N VAL A 19 21.73 25.03 0.92
CA VAL A 19 20.61 24.15 0.56
C VAL A 19 21.18 22.95 -0.19
N GLY A 20 21.76 22.01 0.56
CA GLY A 20 22.08 20.69 0.01
C GLY A 20 20.82 20.06 -0.57
N SER A 21 20.92 19.48 -1.76
CA SER A 21 19.83 18.75 -2.38
C SER A 21 19.51 17.54 -1.50
N ALA A 22 18.38 17.59 -0.79
CA ALA A 22 17.84 16.41 -0.13
C ALA A 22 17.35 15.45 -1.23
N HIS A 23 17.97 14.28 -1.33
CA HIS A 23 17.57 13.23 -2.25
C HIS A 23 16.88 12.12 -1.44
N ALA A 24 15.67 11.75 -1.83
CA ALA A 24 15.00 10.57 -1.32
C ALA A 24 15.34 9.39 -2.25
N ASP A 25 16.16 8.46 -1.76
CA ASP A 25 16.53 7.24 -2.51
C ASP A 25 15.52 6.11 -2.32
N GLU A 26 14.78 6.10 -1.20
CA GLU A 26 13.82 5.05 -0.85
C GLU A 26 12.37 5.50 -1.08
N GLY A 27 11.46 4.52 -1.24
CA GLY A 27 10.03 4.80 -1.38
C GLY A 27 9.16 3.55 -1.45
N GLN A 28 7.94 3.68 -0.95
CA GLN A 28 6.85 2.74 -1.25
C GLN A 28 6.14 3.22 -2.51
N TRP A 29 6.57 2.68 -3.64
CA TRP A 29 6.08 3.08 -4.96
C TRP A 29 4.71 2.47 -5.25
N GLN A 30 3.80 3.29 -5.79
CA GLN A 30 2.55 2.78 -6.32
C GLN A 30 2.82 1.98 -7.61
N PRO A 31 1.98 0.98 -7.95
CA PRO A 31 2.18 0.15 -9.14
C PRO A 31 2.41 0.95 -10.43
N HIS A 32 1.67 2.05 -10.63
CA HIS A 32 1.81 2.90 -11.81
C HIS A 32 3.19 3.60 -11.90
N GLN A 33 3.84 3.87 -10.76
CA GLN A 33 5.16 4.51 -10.70
C GLN A 33 6.27 3.53 -11.06
N LEU A 34 6.08 2.22 -10.83
CA LEU A 34 7.09 1.19 -11.11
C LEU A 34 7.54 1.21 -12.57
N LYS A 35 6.67 1.56 -13.52
CA LYS A 35 7.00 1.70 -14.95
C LYS A 35 8.16 2.67 -15.21
N GLN A 36 8.38 3.64 -14.33
CA GLN A 36 9.44 4.64 -14.43
C GLN A 36 10.76 4.17 -13.84
N LEU A 37 10.78 3.02 -13.15
CA LEU A 37 11.92 2.52 -12.38
C LEU A 37 12.73 1.45 -13.11
N GLN A 38 12.59 1.30 -14.43
CA GLN A 38 13.34 0.28 -15.17
C GLN A 38 14.86 0.41 -14.97
N SER A 39 15.39 1.63 -14.98
CA SER A 39 16.82 1.88 -14.73
C SER A 39 17.25 1.42 -13.33
N GLU A 40 16.37 1.56 -12.34
CA GLU A 40 16.64 1.10 -10.97
C GLU A 40 16.59 -0.42 -10.88
N PHE A 41 15.65 -1.06 -11.58
CA PHE A 41 15.55 -2.52 -11.67
C PHE A 41 16.83 -3.11 -12.27
N ASP A 42 17.29 -2.55 -13.38
CA ASP A 42 18.54 -2.94 -14.03
C ASP A 42 19.74 -2.72 -13.09
N ARG A 43 19.78 -1.58 -12.38
CA ARG A 43 20.86 -1.23 -11.44
C ARG A 43 20.96 -2.22 -10.27
N VAL A 44 19.85 -2.71 -9.76
CA VAL A 44 19.82 -3.65 -8.61
C VAL A 44 19.72 -5.13 -9.02
N GLY A 45 19.68 -5.41 -10.33
CA GLY A 45 19.70 -6.78 -10.87
C GLY A 45 18.33 -7.47 -10.91
N ILE A 46 17.22 -6.73 -10.92
CA ILE A 46 15.90 -7.30 -11.17
C ILE A 46 15.74 -7.53 -12.68
N GLU A 47 15.65 -8.80 -13.09
CA GLU A 47 15.54 -9.18 -14.51
C GLU A 47 14.14 -8.97 -15.10
N LEU A 48 13.12 -8.78 -14.25
CA LEU A 48 11.75 -8.56 -14.70
C LEU A 48 11.57 -7.14 -15.27
N PRO A 49 10.82 -6.98 -16.38
CA PRO A 49 10.45 -5.65 -16.85
C PRO A 49 9.62 -4.92 -15.79
N ALA A 50 9.96 -3.66 -15.52
CA ALA A 50 9.24 -2.85 -14.54
C ALA A 50 7.77 -2.63 -14.95
N SER A 51 7.48 -2.66 -16.26
CA SER A 51 6.12 -2.65 -16.79
C SER A 51 5.31 -3.91 -16.45
N GLN A 52 5.98 -5.07 -16.38
CA GLN A 52 5.34 -6.31 -15.96
C GLN A 52 5.06 -6.28 -14.46
N VAL A 53 6.02 -5.81 -13.66
CA VAL A 53 5.83 -5.67 -12.21
C VAL A 53 4.76 -4.62 -11.87
N ALA A 54 4.56 -3.61 -12.72
CA ALA A 54 3.49 -2.62 -12.57
C ALA A 54 2.07 -3.14 -12.90
N ASP A 55 1.95 -4.29 -13.55
CA ASP A 55 0.67 -4.83 -13.99
C ASP A 55 0.08 -5.76 -12.92
N LEU A 56 -1.08 -5.36 -12.36
CA LEU A 56 -1.80 -6.10 -11.32
C LEU A 56 -2.25 -7.49 -11.78
N ASN A 57 -2.32 -7.74 -13.09
CA ASN A 57 -2.72 -9.03 -13.66
C ASN A 57 -1.53 -9.96 -13.97
N GLN A 58 -0.30 -9.46 -13.84
CA GLN A 58 0.92 -10.21 -14.13
C GLN A 58 1.71 -10.51 -12.86
N TYR A 59 2.55 -11.53 -12.95
CA TYR A 59 3.52 -11.82 -11.89
C TYR A 59 4.51 -10.64 -11.75
N PRO A 60 4.81 -10.17 -10.54
CA PRO A 60 4.41 -10.74 -9.24
C PRO A 60 3.14 -10.15 -8.59
N LEU A 61 2.62 -9.01 -9.04
CA LEU A 61 1.55 -8.32 -8.32
C LEU A 61 0.22 -9.08 -8.31
N ASN A 62 -0.06 -9.90 -9.33
CA ASN A 62 -1.26 -10.74 -9.35
C ASN A 62 -1.29 -11.81 -8.24
N ALA A 63 -0.14 -12.07 -7.59
CA ALA A 63 -0.03 -12.99 -6.49
C ALA A 63 -0.03 -12.29 -5.13
N VAL A 64 0.04 -10.96 -5.07
CA VAL A 64 0.08 -10.19 -3.81
C VAL A 64 -1.34 -9.87 -3.37
N VAL A 65 -1.65 -10.16 -2.11
CA VAL A 65 -2.99 -9.96 -1.55
C VAL A 65 -2.94 -9.35 -0.16
N GLY A 66 -4.00 -8.64 0.22
CA GLY A 66 -4.12 -8.01 1.52
C GLY A 66 -4.98 -8.82 2.48
N LEU A 67 -4.64 -8.80 3.77
CA LEU A 67 -5.51 -9.27 4.86
C LEU A 67 -6.26 -8.10 5.51
N GLY A 68 -6.10 -6.87 4.98
CA GLY A 68 -6.60 -5.63 5.58
C GLY A 68 -5.70 -5.07 6.70
N TYR A 69 -4.92 -5.93 7.36
CA TYR A 69 -3.96 -5.56 8.41
C TYR A 69 -2.54 -6.10 8.15
N CYS A 70 -2.40 -7.04 7.23
CA CYS A 70 -1.15 -7.67 6.83
C CYS A 70 -1.13 -7.89 5.31
N SER A 71 0.02 -8.32 4.79
CA SER A 71 0.14 -8.82 3.42
C SER A 71 0.18 -10.36 3.40
N ALA A 72 -0.25 -10.95 2.31
CA ALA A 72 -0.08 -12.36 1.99
C ALA A 72 0.29 -12.51 0.51
N SER A 73 0.60 -13.73 0.09
CA SER A 73 0.78 -14.03 -1.33
C SER A 73 0.24 -15.41 -1.71
N PHE A 74 -0.42 -15.49 -2.86
CA PHE A 74 -0.75 -16.77 -3.47
C PHE A 74 0.51 -17.47 -3.99
N VAL A 75 0.64 -18.75 -3.66
CA VAL A 75 1.77 -19.61 -4.05
C VAL A 75 1.32 -20.87 -4.79
N SER A 76 0.01 -21.01 -5.07
CA SER A 76 -0.51 -22.11 -5.88
C SER A 76 -1.75 -21.69 -6.68
N PRO A 77 -2.03 -22.36 -7.82
CA PRO A 77 -3.23 -22.11 -8.62
C PRO A 77 -4.52 -22.58 -7.94
N LYS A 78 -4.44 -23.22 -6.77
CA LYS A 78 -5.59 -23.66 -5.97
C LYS A 78 -5.88 -22.73 -4.79
N GLY A 79 -5.27 -21.54 -4.75
CA GLY A 79 -5.53 -20.53 -3.72
C GLY A 79 -4.75 -20.71 -2.42
N LEU A 80 -3.68 -21.52 -2.41
CA LEU A 80 -2.79 -21.58 -1.24
C LEU A 80 -2.13 -20.21 -1.07
N ALA A 81 -2.35 -19.57 0.08
CA ALA A 81 -1.75 -18.29 0.42
C ALA A 81 -0.77 -18.44 1.59
N VAL A 82 0.31 -17.68 1.56
CA VAL A 82 1.30 -17.61 2.63
C VAL A 82 1.34 -16.21 3.24
N THR A 83 1.43 -16.14 4.55
CA THR A 83 1.65 -14.91 5.33
C THR A 83 2.55 -15.22 6.51
N ASN A 84 2.89 -14.21 7.31
CA ASN A 84 3.69 -14.43 8.51
C ASN A 84 2.84 -15.05 9.63
N HIS A 85 3.51 -15.78 10.53
CA HIS A 85 2.88 -16.37 11.71
C HIS A 85 2.12 -15.35 12.57
N HIS A 86 2.68 -14.15 12.77
CA HIS A 86 2.02 -13.12 13.57
C HIS A 86 0.76 -12.55 12.90
N CYS A 87 0.67 -12.58 11.57
CA CYS A 87 -0.53 -12.20 10.84
C CYS A 87 -1.62 -13.27 11.01
N ALA A 88 -1.26 -14.54 10.89
CA ALA A 88 -2.18 -15.66 11.11
C ALA A 88 -2.51 -15.94 12.59
N TYR A 89 -1.90 -15.21 13.53
CA TYR A 89 -1.97 -15.54 14.95
C TYR A 89 -3.40 -15.53 15.50
N GLY A 90 -4.24 -14.59 15.05
CA GLY A 90 -5.65 -14.54 15.42
C GLY A 90 -6.39 -15.82 15.00
N ALA A 91 -6.17 -16.29 13.77
CA ALA A 91 -6.74 -17.54 13.26
C ALA A 91 -6.24 -18.77 14.04
N ILE A 92 -4.94 -18.81 14.36
CA ILE A 92 -4.33 -19.89 15.15
C ILE A 92 -4.92 -19.91 16.57
N GLN A 93 -5.03 -18.75 17.20
CA GLN A 93 -5.62 -18.60 18.54
C GLN A 93 -7.09 -19.02 18.55
N ASN A 94 -7.88 -18.59 17.54
CA ASN A 94 -9.30 -18.96 17.41
C ASN A 94 -9.54 -20.47 17.35
N ASN A 95 -8.56 -21.23 16.85
CA ASN A 95 -8.63 -22.69 16.74
C ASN A 95 -7.85 -23.43 17.84
N SER A 96 -7.25 -22.71 18.79
CA SER A 96 -6.50 -23.30 19.90
C SER A 96 -7.39 -23.52 21.12
N THR A 97 -7.20 -24.65 21.80
CA THR A 97 -7.81 -24.94 23.11
C THR A 97 -6.72 -25.27 24.14
N PRO A 98 -7.01 -25.31 25.45
CA PRO A 98 -6.05 -25.76 26.45
C PRO A 98 -5.52 -27.18 26.17
N GLU A 99 -6.36 -28.08 25.68
CA GLU A 99 -5.99 -29.46 25.34
C GLU A 99 -5.24 -29.53 24.00
N ASN A 100 -5.63 -28.69 23.04
CA ASN A 100 -5.04 -28.62 21.71
C ASN A 100 -4.53 -27.20 21.39
N ASN A 101 -3.39 -26.85 22.00
CA ASN A 101 -2.75 -25.57 21.82
C ASN A 101 -1.95 -25.53 20.49
N LEU A 102 -2.53 -24.95 19.44
CA LEU A 102 -1.89 -24.86 18.13
C LEU A 102 -0.73 -23.85 18.10
N ILE A 103 -0.71 -22.88 19.01
CA ILE A 103 0.36 -21.89 19.14
C ILE A 103 1.66 -22.59 19.57
N GLU A 104 1.57 -23.51 20.53
CA GLU A 104 2.73 -24.26 21.03
C GLU A 104 3.10 -25.44 20.13
N LYS A 105 2.11 -26.21 19.68
CA LYS A 105 2.33 -27.47 18.96
C LYS A 105 2.53 -27.29 17.45
N GLY A 106 2.15 -26.14 16.92
CA GLY A 106 1.99 -25.93 15.49
C GLY A 106 0.78 -26.69 14.93
N PHE A 107 0.52 -26.47 13.64
CA PHE A 107 -0.57 -27.11 12.93
C PHE A 107 -0.17 -27.36 11.47
N LEU A 108 -0.52 -28.54 10.95
CA LEU A 108 -0.38 -28.89 9.55
C LEU A 108 -1.60 -29.71 9.13
N ALA A 109 -2.42 -29.15 8.24
CA ALA A 109 -3.54 -29.90 7.65
C ALA A 109 -2.98 -30.98 6.71
N ALA A 110 -3.36 -32.24 6.95
CA ALA A 110 -2.93 -33.36 6.11
C ALA A 110 -3.58 -33.37 4.71
N ASP A 111 -4.76 -32.76 4.60
CA ASP A 111 -5.55 -32.62 3.39
C ASP A 111 -6.53 -31.44 3.51
N LEU A 112 -7.19 -31.06 2.40
CA LEU A 112 -8.11 -29.91 2.34
C LEU A 112 -9.27 -30.01 3.33
N SER A 113 -9.73 -31.22 3.68
CA SER A 113 -10.83 -31.40 4.64
C SER A 113 -10.42 -31.12 6.09
N LYS A 114 -9.11 -31.00 6.33
CA LYS A 114 -8.53 -30.69 7.64
C LYS A 114 -8.14 -29.22 7.78
N GLU A 115 -8.26 -28.41 6.74
CA GLU A 115 -8.03 -26.97 6.84
C GLU A 115 -9.03 -26.35 7.83
N LEU A 116 -8.51 -25.51 8.72
CA LEU A 116 -9.29 -24.85 9.76
C LEU A 116 -9.74 -23.47 9.30
N PRO A 117 -10.97 -23.03 9.65
CA PRO A 117 -11.41 -21.69 9.31
C PRO A 117 -10.60 -20.65 10.07
N ALA A 118 -10.15 -19.60 9.39
CA ALA A 118 -9.48 -18.48 10.03
C ALA A 118 -10.41 -17.62 10.92
N GLY A 119 -11.71 -17.85 10.82
CA GLY A 119 -12.77 -17.15 11.56
C GLY A 119 -13.78 -16.52 10.61
N PRO A 120 -14.98 -16.13 11.10
CA PRO A 120 -16.05 -15.63 10.25
C PRO A 120 -15.76 -14.25 9.62
N GLN A 121 -14.81 -13.51 10.18
CA GLN A 121 -14.46 -12.15 9.75
C GLN A 121 -13.17 -12.10 8.92
N GLU A 122 -12.43 -13.20 8.80
CA GLU A 122 -11.20 -13.19 8.02
C GLU A 122 -11.54 -12.99 6.55
N ARG A 123 -10.82 -12.08 5.89
CA ARG A 123 -10.98 -11.75 4.48
C ARG A 123 -9.61 -11.63 3.83
N LEU A 124 -9.56 -12.07 2.58
CA LEU A 124 -8.42 -11.89 1.70
C LEU A 124 -8.86 -10.98 0.57
N TYR A 125 -8.18 -9.86 0.41
CA TYR A 125 -8.49 -8.80 -0.55
C TYR A 125 -7.52 -8.88 -1.72
N VAL A 126 -8.06 -9.01 -2.92
CA VAL A 126 -7.31 -8.97 -4.18
C VAL A 126 -7.51 -7.60 -4.79
N THR A 127 -6.42 -6.92 -5.15
CA THR A 127 -6.50 -5.62 -5.82
C THR A 127 -6.63 -5.84 -7.32
N GLU A 128 -7.80 -5.54 -7.87
CA GLU A 128 -8.07 -5.71 -9.31
C GLU A 128 -7.66 -4.49 -10.12
N GLN A 129 -7.84 -3.29 -9.56
CA GLN A 129 -7.62 -2.02 -10.26
C GLN A 129 -7.17 -0.91 -9.31
N VAL A 130 -6.39 0.03 -9.85
CA VAL A 130 -5.99 1.27 -9.17
C VAL A 130 -6.17 2.42 -10.16
N ASP A 131 -7.08 3.35 -9.86
CA ASP A 131 -7.39 4.49 -10.70
C ASP A 131 -6.99 5.82 -10.04
N ASP A 132 -6.53 6.77 -10.85
CA ASP A 132 -6.41 8.16 -10.43
C ASP A 132 -7.78 8.83 -10.50
N VAL A 133 -8.35 9.13 -9.33
CA VAL A 133 -9.63 9.81 -9.17
C VAL A 133 -9.48 11.22 -8.59
N THR A 134 -8.28 11.81 -8.67
CA THR A 134 -7.96 13.12 -8.08
C THR A 134 -8.95 14.20 -8.54
N ASP A 135 -9.22 14.29 -9.84
CA ASP A 135 -10.15 15.27 -10.40
C ASP A 135 -11.60 15.02 -9.98
N ARG A 136 -12.02 13.76 -9.86
CA ARG A 136 -13.37 13.42 -9.38
C ARG A 136 -13.56 13.79 -7.91
N VAL A 137 -12.51 13.71 -7.10
CA VAL A 137 -12.54 14.04 -5.68
C VAL A 137 -12.38 15.56 -5.43
N LEU A 138 -11.49 16.22 -6.18
CA LEU A 138 -11.09 17.61 -5.92
C LEU A 138 -11.64 18.63 -6.91
N GLY A 139 -11.97 18.23 -8.14
CA GLY A 139 -12.25 19.14 -9.26
C GLY A 139 -13.49 20.03 -9.08
N ASN A 140 -14.43 19.61 -8.23
CA ASN A 140 -15.66 20.37 -7.95
C ASN A 140 -15.61 21.16 -6.63
N LEU A 141 -14.45 21.22 -5.96
CA LEU A 141 -14.32 21.93 -4.70
C LEU A 141 -14.11 23.43 -4.93
N ALA A 142 -14.89 24.27 -4.28
CA ALA A 142 -14.68 25.72 -4.31
C ALA A 142 -13.31 26.08 -3.70
N ALA A 143 -12.61 27.02 -4.34
CA ALA A 143 -11.22 27.35 -4.02
C ALA A 143 -11.04 28.02 -2.64
N ASP A 144 -12.11 28.58 -2.09
CA ASP A 144 -12.19 29.23 -0.78
C ASP A 144 -12.54 28.26 0.37
N LEU A 145 -12.78 26.98 0.08
CA LEU A 145 -12.98 25.98 1.13
C LEU A 145 -11.67 25.70 1.87
N HIS A 146 -11.71 25.82 3.20
CA HIS A 146 -10.56 25.60 4.06
C HIS A 146 -10.89 24.72 5.27
N GLY A 147 -9.84 24.15 5.88
CA GLY A 147 -9.96 23.38 7.13
C GLY A 147 -11.01 22.27 7.07
N LYS A 148 -11.94 22.30 8.04
CA LYS A 148 -12.98 21.28 8.22
C LYS A 148 -13.94 21.20 7.01
N GLU A 149 -14.38 22.34 6.48
CA GLU A 149 -15.36 22.38 5.39
C GLU A 149 -14.79 21.73 4.12
N ARG A 150 -13.51 22.00 3.82
CA ARG A 150 -12.80 21.33 2.72
C ARG A 150 -12.70 19.83 2.93
N TYR A 151 -12.33 19.40 4.15
CA TYR A 151 -12.25 17.98 4.48
C TYR A 151 -13.59 17.27 4.30
N GLU A 152 -14.68 17.86 4.79
CA GLU A 152 -16.03 17.30 4.68
C GLU A 152 -16.48 17.19 3.22
N ALA A 153 -16.20 18.18 2.39
CA ALA A 153 -16.49 18.13 0.96
C ALA A 153 -15.70 17.02 0.25
N ILE A 154 -14.41 16.84 0.59
CA ILE A 154 -13.59 15.72 0.09
C ILE A 154 -14.21 14.37 0.52
N GLN A 155 -14.60 14.23 1.78
CA GLN A 155 -15.21 12.98 2.28
C GLN A 155 -16.56 12.69 1.59
N ALA A 156 -17.38 13.72 1.35
CA ALA A 156 -18.63 13.59 0.63
C ALA A 156 -18.40 13.08 -0.80
N ASN A 157 -17.46 13.68 -1.54
CA ASN A 157 -17.11 13.24 -2.89
C ASN A 157 -16.57 11.80 -2.89
N ARG A 158 -15.67 11.45 -1.96
CA ARG A 158 -15.17 10.07 -1.81
C ARG A 158 -16.30 9.06 -1.56
N LYS A 159 -17.24 9.38 -0.66
CA LYS A 159 -18.36 8.51 -0.34
C LYS A 159 -19.30 8.33 -1.54
N ALA A 160 -19.55 9.38 -2.31
CA ALA A 160 -20.34 9.29 -3.53
C ALA A 160 -19.67 8.35 -4.55
N LEU A 161 -18.37 8.52 -4.78
CA LEU A 161 -17.59 7.65 -5.68
C LEU A 161 -17.60 6.19 -5.24
N ILE A 162 -17.40 5.94 -3.94
CA ILE A 162 -17.45 4.58 -3.39
C ILE A 162 -18.85 3.98 -3.60
N SER A 163 -19.92 4.73 -3.35
CA SER A 163 -21.29 4.24 -3.56
C SER A 163 -21.61 3.92 -5.02
N GLU A 164 -20.98 4.61 -5.97
CA GLU A 164 -21.08 4.26 -7.40
C GLU A 164 -20.41 2.90 -7.66
N CYS A 165 -19.22 2.67 -7.10
CA CYS A 165 -18.47 1.43 -7.27
C CYS A 165 -19.05 0.23 -6.50
N GLU A 166 -19.60 0.43 -5.29
CA GLU A 166 -20.20 -0.62 -4.46
C GLU A 166 -21.55 -1.13 -4.99
N SER A 167 -22.08 -0.49 -6.05
CA SER A 167 -23.31 -0.95 -6.71
C SER A 167 -23.08 -2.14 -7.66
N ASP A 168 -21.88 -2.72 -7.67
CA ASP A 168 -21.52 -3.91 -8.44
C ASP A 168 -22.29 -5.15 -7.94
N PRO A 169 -23.12 -5.80 -8.78
CA PRO A 169 -23.91 -6.97 -8.40
C PRO A 169 -23.05 -8.23 -8.37
N ASN A 170 -22.14 -8.32 -7.41
CA ASN A 170 -21.58 -9.61 -7.00
C ASN A 170 -22.46 -10.27 -5.93
#